data_AF-A0A968Q1X8-F1
#
_entry.id   AF-A0A968Q1X8-F1
#
_cell.length_a   1.000
_cell.length_b   1.000
_cell.length_c   1.000
_cell.angle_alpha   90.00
_cell.angle_beta   90.00
_cell.angle_gamma   90.00
#
_symmetry.space_group_name_H-M   'P 1'
#
loop_
_entity.id
_entity.type
_entity.pdbx_description
1 polymer ?
#
loop_
_entity_poly.entity_id
_entity_poly.type
_entity_poly.pdbx_seq_one_letter_code
_entity_poly.pdbx_strand_id
1 'polypeptide(L)' 'ARDRWLSLAAAFERSLKESHQHQRDLGAIGIDATGAIAWGKTSEVLLSAYHTGEKIGDTLEWTGAELVGSIGND' A
#
# COMPACT_ATOMS: atom_id res chain seq x y z
N ALA A 1 -3.78 9.08 23.44
CA ALA A 1 -4.56 7.98 22.82
C ALA A 1 -4.60 8.05 21.28
N ARG A 2 -4.34 9.23 20.67
CA ARG A 2 -4.15 9.37 19.22
C ARG A 2 -2.80 8.82 18.71
N ASP A 3 -1.80 8.68 19.58
CA ASP A 3 -0.45 8.21 19.19
C ASP A 3 -0.31 6.69 18.98
N ARG A 4 -1.41 5.93 18.94
CA ARG A 4 -1.41 4.46 18.74
C ARG A 4 -1.91 4.01 17.37
N TRP A 5 -2.39 4.93 16.54
CA TRP A 5 -2.90 4.60 15.21
C TRP A 5 -1.80 4.80 14.19
N LEU A 6 -1.55 3.78 13.37
CA LEU A 6 -0.60 3.88 12.26
C LEU A 6 -1.20 4.71 11.14
N SER A 7 -0.37 5.45 10.40
CA SER A 7 -0.77 5.93 9.07
C SER A 7 -1.10 4.74 8.17
N LEU A 8 -1.86 4.97 7.10
CA LEU A 8 -2.20 3.91 6.16
C LEU A 8 -0.93 3.24 5.59
N ALA A 9 0.08 4.03 5.22
CA ALA A 9 1.37 3.52 4.74
C ALA A 9 2.08 2.67 5.80
N ALA A 10 2.15 3.14 7.05
CA ALA A 10 2.80 2.40 8.13
C ALA A 10 2.06 1.09 8.48
N ALA A 11 0.72 1.07 8.38
CA ALA A 11 -0.08 -0.14 8.56
C ALA A 11 0.18 -1.16 7.44
N PHE A 12 0.29 -0.70 6.19
CA PHE A 12 0.64 -1.53 5.04
C PHE A 12 2.06 -2.08 5.21
N GLU A 13 3.05 -1.23 5.49
CA GLU A 13 4.45 -1.62 5.66
C GLU A 13 4.58 -2.77 6.66
N ARG A 14 3.95 -2.62 7.83
CA ARG A 14 3.93 -3.67 8.85
C ARG A 14 3.28 -4.96 8.34
N SER A 15 2.09 -4.87 7.73
CA SER A 15 1.32 -6.06 7.30
C SER A 15 2.00 -6.84 6.18
N LEU A 16 2.57 -6.12 5.21
CA LEU A 16 3.27 -6.72 4.07
C LEU A 16 4.62 -7.30 4.50
N LYS A 17 5.33 -6.63 5.41
CA LYS A 17 6.58 -7.17 5.98
C LYS A 17 6.33 -8.45 6.79
N GLU A 18 5.32 -8.47 7.65
CA GLU A 18 4.94 -9.67 8.40
C GLU A 18 4.54 -10.82 7.45
N SER A 19 3.78 -10.54 6.39
CA SER A 19 3.41 -11.56 5.38
C SER A 19 4.61 -12.08 4.59
N HIS A 20 5.51 -11.18 4.17
CA HIS A 20 6.72 -11.55 3.45
C HIS A 20 7.62 -12.46 4.33
N GLN A 21 7.82 -12.10 5.59
CA GLN A 21 8.64 -12.88 6.54
C GLN A 21 8.07 -14.28 6.77
N HIS A 22 6.75 -14.42 6.78
CA HIS A 22 6.07 -15.71 6.92
C HIS A 22 5.89 -16.47 5.60
N GLN A 23 6.50 -16.00 4.50
CA GLN A 23 6.37 -16.60 3.17
C GLN A 23 4.91 -16.76 2.73
N ARG A 24 4.12 -15.70 2.94
CA ARG A 24 2.71 -15.65 2.56
C ARG A 24 2.52 -14.66 1.41
N ASP A 25 1.72 -15.07 0.44
CA ASP A 25 1.25 -14.17 -0.61
C ASP A 25 0.18 -13.24 -0.03
N LEU A 26 0.41 -11.94 -0.13
CA LEU A 26 -0.51 -10.89 0.26
C LEU A 26 -0.46 -9.77 -0.78
N GLY A 27 -1.63 -9.41 -1.31
CA GLY A 27 -1.85 -8.18 -2.05
C GLY A 27 -2.94 -7.36 -1.36
N ALA A 28 -2.74 -6.06 -1.23
CA ALA A 28 -3.70 -5.17 -0.59
C ALA A 28 -3.75 -3.82 -1.30
N ILE A 29 -4.94 -3.20 -1.30
CA ILE A 29 -5.19 -1.83 -1.73
C ILE A 29 -6.11 -1.22 -0.68
N GLY A 30 -5.82 -0.01 -0.21
CA GLY A 30 -6.55 0.65 0.87
C GLY A 30 -6.66 2.14 0.66
N ILE A 31 -7.68 2.72 1.30
CA ILE A 31 -7.90 4.17 1.41
C ILE A 31 -8.28 4.50 2.85
N ASP A 32 -7.83 5.63 3.38
CA ASP A 32 -8.23 6.10 4.70
C ASP A 32 -9.16 7.32 4.67
N ALA A 33 -9.60 7.78 5.84
CA ALA A 33 -10.54 8.89 5.98
C ALA A 33 -10.01 10.25 5.49
N THR A 34 -8.69 10.38 5.27
CA THR A 34 -8.07 11.58 4.70
C THR A 34 -8.01 11.53 3.17
N GLY A 35 -8.32 10.38 2.57
CA GLY A 35 -8.17 10.13 1.15
C GLY A 35 -6.78 9.65 0.75
N ALA A 36 -5.90 9.33 1.70
CA ALA A 36 -4.63 8.66 1.40
C ALA A 36 -4.92 7.27 0.81
N ILE A 37 -4.20 6.89 -0.24
CA ILE A 37 -4.31 5.59 -0.90
C ILE A 37 -2.99 4.86 -0.74
N ALA A 38 -3.03 3.59 -0.37
CA ALA A 38 -1.86 2.72 -0.33
C ALA A 38 -2.15 1.40 -1.03
N TRP A 39 -1.10 0.80 -1.55
CA TRP A 39 -1.12 -0.52 -2.16
C TRP A 39 0.12 -1.30 -1.74
N GLY A 40 -0.01 -2.62 -1.62
CA GLY A 40 1.06 -3.48 -1.13
C GLY A 40 1.03 -4.86 -1.78
N LYS A 41 2.20 -5.46 -1.98
CA LYS A 41 2.35 -6.82 -2.51
C LYS A 41 3.54 -7.54 -1.91
N THR A 42 3.40 -8.85 -1.69
CA THR A 42 4.55 -9.76 -1.51
C THR A 42 4.84 -10.57 -2.78
N SER A 43 3.95 -10.53 -3.76
CA SER A 43 4.11 -11.13 -5.08
C SER A 43 4.96 -10.28 -6.02
N GLU A 44 5.40 -10.89 -7.12
CA GLU A 44 6.15 -10.20 -8.18
C GLU A 44 5.33 -9.08 -8.83
N VAL A 45 4.03 -9.29 -9.04
CA VAL A 45 3.14 -8.32 -9.70
C VAL A 45 1.91 -8.07 -8.83
N LEU A 46 1.47 -6.81 -8.79
CA LEU A 46 0.15 -6.38 -8.36
C LEU A 46 -0.44 -5.54 -9.49
N LEU A 47 -1.65 -5.88 -9.93
CA LEU A 47 -2.39 -5.08 -10.90
C LEU A 47 -3.43 -4.25 -10.16
N SER A 48 -3.20 -2.95 -10.10
CA SER A 48 -4.05 -1.97 -9.42
C SER A 48 -4.10 -0.68 -10.22
N ALA A 49 -5.22 0.03 -10.12
CA ALA A 49 -5.41 1.37 -10.65
C ALA A 49 -6.20 2.21 -9.65
N TYR A 50 -5.92 3.51 -9.59
CA TYR A 50 -6.57 4.43 -8.67
C TYR A 50 -6.90 5.77 -9.34
N HIS A 51 -7.88 6.48 -8.77
CA HIS A 51 -8.31 7.80 -9.22
C HIS A 51 -8.55 8.70 -8.01
N THR A 52 -7.83 9.82 -7.92
CA THR A 52 -7.92 10.77 -6.77
C THR A 52 -8.91 11.91 -6.97
N GLY A 53 -9.54 11.99 -8.14
CA GLY A 53 -10.34 13.13 -8.57
C GLY A 53 -9.57 14.02 -9.53
N GLU A 54 -8.26 14.15 -9.31
CA GLU A 54 -7.34 14.96 -10.13
C GLU A 54 -6.37 14.12 -10.95
N LYS A 55 -5.94 12.96 -10.42
CA LYS A 55 -4.94 12.09 -11.03
C LYS A 55 -5.45 10.66 -11.14
N ILE A 56 -5.11 10.03 -12.26
CA ILE A 56 -5.23 8.60 -12.52
C ILE A 56 -3.83 8.02 -12.48
N GLY A 57 -3.67 6.86 -11.85
CA GLY A 57 -2.43 6.11 -11.85
C GLY A 57 -2.69 4.61 -11.68
N ASP A 58 -1.64 3.83 -11.87
CA ASP A 58 -1.67 2.38 -11.80
C ASP A 58 -0.34 1.82 -11.26
N THR A 59 -0.29 0.49 -11.12
CA THR A 59 0.89 -0.25 -10.66
C THR A 59 1.54 -1.05 -11.78
N LEU A 60 1.27 -0.76 -13.05
CA LEU A 60 1.83 -1.52 -14.18
C LEU A 60 3.36 -1.38 -14.25
N GLU A 61 3.87 -0.20 -13.93
CA GLU A 61 5.32 0.09 -13.89
C GLU A 61 5.96 -0.26 -12.53
N TRP A 62 5.20 -0.82 -11.58
CA TRP A 62 5.68 -1.12 -10.24
C TRP A 62 6.40 -2.49 -10.18
N THR A 63 7.68 -2.45 -10.53
CA THR A 63 8.56 -3.63 -10.68
C THR A 63 9.63 -3.76 -9.59
N GLY A 64 9.68 -2.81 -8.66
CA GLY A 64 10.67 -2.78 -7.58
C GLY A 64 10.44 -3.80 -6.47
N ALA A 65 11.40 -3.90 -5.55
CA ALA A 65 11.35 -4.77 -4.38
C ALA A 65 10.59 -4.15 -3.20
N GLU A 66 10.17 -2.88 -3.33
CA GLU A 66 9.35 -2.20 -2.34
C GLU A 66 8.03 -2.96 -2.17
N LEU A 67 7.69 -3.26 -0.92
CA LEU A 67 6.47 -3.98 -0.60
C LEU A 67 5.22 -3.09 -0.64
N VAL A 68 5.41 -1.77 -0.55
CA VAL A 68 4.33 -0.78 -0.38
C VAL A 68 4.58 0.44 -1.24
N GLY A 69 3.52 0.95 -1.87
CA GLY A 69 3.45 2.30 -2.42
C GLY A 69 2.26 3.05 -1.83
N SER A 70 2.36 4.37 -1.73
CA SER A 70 1.30 5.23 -1.21
C SER A 70 1.26 6.58 -1.92
N ILE A 71 0.09 7.21 -1.88
CA ILE A 71 -0.13 8.62 -2.21
C ILE A 71 -1.02 9.25 -1.15
N GLY A 72 -0.68 10.48 -0.74
CA GLY A 72 -1.32 11.15 0.39
C GLY A 72 -0.27 11.61 1.40
N ASN A 73 -0.70 12.37 2.41
CA ASN A 73 0.20 13.00 3.37
C ASN A 73 0.57 11.98 4.46
N ASP A 74 1.78 11.42 4.38
CA ASP A 74 2.44 10.68 5.48
C ASP A 74 3.15 11.66 6.44
#